data_AF-A0A535Q016-F1
#
_entry.id   AF-A0A535Q016-F1
#
_cell.length_a   1.000
_cell.length_b   1.000
_cell.length_c   1.000
_cell.angle_alpha   90.00
_cell.angle_beta   90.00
_cell.angle_gamma   90.00
#
_symmetry.space_group_name_H-M   'P 1'
#
loop_
_entity.id
_entity.type
_entity.pdbx_description
1 polymer ?
#
loop_
_entity_poly.entity_id
_entity_poly.type
_entity_poly.pdbx_seq_one_letter_code
_entity_poly.pdbx_strand_id
1 'polypeptide(L)'
;MSDLLAARAQMGTSLAFHIIFASLGIGLPLLLCIAEGLALRYKDSGWMTLTRRWTQAFALLFAIGAVSGTILSFEIGLLWPAYTKFSGSIIGLPFALEGFAFFLEAIFLGLYLYGWERLSPRAHWLCSFPLWISGAASAWFIVSANSWMNTPVGFQITHGQVTGINPLQAILNPSTPYETTHMLLAAYVATGFGVAAIYAIQILRGKREP
;
A
#
# COMPACT_ATOMS: atom_id res chain seq x y z
N MET A 1 32.16 -7.76 -5.09
CA MET A 1 30.87 -7.32 -5.66
C MET A 1 31.05 -5.86 -6.09
N SER A 2 30.61 -5.46 -7.29
CA SER A 2 30.68 -4.05 -7.71
C SER A 2 29.63 -3.21 -6.99
N ASP A 3 29.86 -1.90 -6.87
CA ASP A 3 28.91 -0.96 -6.24
C ASP A 3 27.53 -1.02 -6.87
N LEU A 4 27.46 -1.15 -8.20
CA LEU A 4 26.19 -1.31 -8.93
C LEU A 4 25.44 -2.59 -8.52
N LEU A 5 26.14 -3.72 -8.39
CA LEU A 5 25.51 -4.98 -7.97
C LEU A 5 25.08 -4.91 -6.50
N ALA A 6 25.86 -4.24 -5.65
CA ALA A 6 25.50 -3.99 -4.26
C ALA A 6 24.21 -3.18 -4.15
N ALA A 7 24.13 -2.06 -4.88
CA ALA A 7 22.95 -1.19 -4.93
C ALA A 7 21.70 -1.94 -5.41
N ARG A 8 21.83 -2.77 -6.46
CA ARG A 8 20.72 -3.61 -6.97
C ARG A 8 20.28 -4.65 -5.95
N ALA A 9 21.22 -5.33 -5.31
CA ALA A 9 20.92 -6.35 -4.31
C ALA A 9 20.22 -5.74 -3.10
N GLN A 10 20.74 -4.64 -2.57
CA GLN A 10 20.16 -3.94 -1.42
C GLN A 10 18.74 -3.47 -1.71
N MET A 11 18.54 -2.68 -2.77
CA MET A 11 17.21 -2.20 -3.17
C MET A 11 16.24 -3.36 -3.44
N GLY A 12 16.71 -4.41 -4.11
CA GLY A 12 15.90 -5.61 -4.38
C GLY A 12 15.45 -6.33 -3.11
N THR A 13 16.33 -6.49 -2.12
CA THR A 13 15.99 -7.06 -0.83
C THR A 13 15.01 -6.20 -0.06
N SER A 14 15.23 -4.88 -0.01
CA SER A 14 14.33 -3.94 0.67
C SER A 14 12.94 -3.93 0.04
N LEU A 15 12.85 -3.95 -1.30
CA LEU A 15 11.57 -4.05 -2.03
C LEU A 15 10.87 -5.39 -1.76
N ALA A 16 11.60 -6.50 -1.80
CA ALA A 16 11.05 -7.83 -1.54
C ALA A 16 10.52 -7.98 -0.11
N PHE A 17 11.16 -7.33 0.87
CA PHE A 17 10.64 -7.25 2.23
C PHE A 17 9.39 -6.38 2.29
N HIS A 18 9.47 -5.16 1.75
CA HIS A 18 8.40 -4.18 1.84
C HIS A 18 7.10 -4.67 1.20
N ILE A 19 7.17 -5.32 0.03
CA ILE A 19 5.98 -5.70 -0.73
C ILE A 19 5.08 -6.70 0.01
N ILE A 20 5.65 -7.52 0.90
CA ILE A 20 4.89 -8.45 1.74
C ILE A 20 3.93 -7.67 2.64
N PHE A 21 4.44 -6.63 3.31
CA PHE A 21 3.65 -5.82 4.24
C PHE A 21 2.79 -4.79 3.51
N ALA A 22 3.27 -4.22 2.41
CA ALA A 22 2.50 -3.29 1.59
C ALA A 22 1.26 -3.97 0.98
N SER A 23 1.38 -5.20 0.48
CA SER A 23 0.24 -5.94 -0.08
C SER A 23 -0.84 -6.22 0.98
N LEU A 24 -0.42 -6.59 2.20
CA LEU A 24 -1.34 -6.74 3.34
C LEU A 24 -1.93 -5.40 3.77
N GLY A 25 -1.14 -4.32 3.69
CA GLY A 25 -1.54 -2.94 3.88
C GLY A 25 -2.72 -2.53 2.99
N ILE A 26 -2.67 -2.91 1.71
CA ILE A 26 -3.72 -2.63 0.73
C ILE A 26 -4.97 -3.49 0.98
N GLY A 27 -4.79 -4.78 1.28
CA GLY A 27 -5.90 -5.74 1.29
C GLY A 27 -6.68 -5.84 2.61
N LEU A 28 -6.01 -5.74 3.76
CA LEU A 28 -6.65 -5.92 5.07
C LEU A 28 -7.72 -4.85 5.37
N PRO A 29 -7.55 -3.56 5.02
CA PRO A 29 -8.60 -2.56 5.20
C PRO A 29 -9.94 -2.92 4.56
N LEU A 30 -9.92 -3.52 3.37
CA LEU A 30 -11.15 -3.98 2.72
C LEU A 30 -11.82 -5.09 3.53
N LEU A 31 -11.03 -6.05 4.03
CA LEU A 31 -11.54 -7.13 4.88
C LEU A 31 -12.11 -6.60 6.19
N LEU A 32 -11.48 -5.60 6.80
CA LEU A 32 -11.98 -4.90 8.00
C LEU A 32 -13.31 -4.20 7.73
N CYS A 33 -13.39 -3.43 6.64
CA CYS A 33 -14.60 -2.74 6.21
C CYS A 33 -15.77 -3.72 6.00
N ILE A 34 -15.51 -4.87 5.38
CA ILE A 34 -16.52 -5.91 5.17
C ILE A 34 -16.93 -6.55 6.50
N ALA A 35 -15.96 -6.99 7.32
CA ALA A 35 -16.23 -7.69 8.57
C ALA A 35 -17.03 -6.83 9.55
N GLU A 36 -16.67 -5.55 9.70
CA GLU A 36 -17.43 -4.64 10.55
C GLU A 36 -18.82 -4.35 9.99
N GLY A 37 -18.94 -4.15 8.67
CA GLY A 37 -20.22 -3.96 8.00
C GLY A 37 -21.17 -5.13 8.22
N LEU A 38 -20.65 -6.37 8.16
CA LEU A 38 -21.41 -7.59 8.48
C LEU A 38 -21.79 -7.64 9.96
N ALA A 39 -20.87 -7.29 10.86
CA ALA A 39 -21.15 -7.23 12.30
C ALA A 39 -22.29 -6.27 12.63
N LEU A 40 -22.30 -5.07 12.02
CA LEU A 40 -23.35 -4.07 12.22
C LEU A 40 -24.68 -4.48 11.59
N ARG A 41 -24.65 -5.06 10.39
CA ARG A 41 -25.85 -5.47 9.66
C ARG A 41 -26.57 -6.63 10.34
N TYR A 42 -25.82 -7.65 10.76
CA TYR A 42 -26.39 -8.88 11.34
C TYR A 42 -26.41 -8.88 12.87
N LYS A 43 -25.82 -7.87 13.52
CA LYS A 43 -25.66 -7.78 14.98
C LYS A 43 -24.95 -9.01 15.56
N ASP A 44 -23.97 -9.51 14.84
CA ASP A 44 -23.24 -10.73 15.17
C ASP A 44 -21.92 -10.38 15.88
N SER A 45 -21.79 -10.82 17.13
CA SER A 45 -20.60 -10.62 17.95
C SER A 45 -19.35 -11.33 17.42
N GLY A 46 -19.52 -12.40 16.62
CA GLY A 46 -18.43 -13.13 15.97
C GLY A 46 -17.70 -12.26 14.95
N TRP A 47 -18.44 -11.61 14.05
CA TRP A 47 -17.86 -10.67 13.07
C TRP A 47 -17.19 -9.47 13.76
N MET A 48 -17.76 -8.97 14.85
CA MET A 48 -17.14 -7.89 15.63
C MET A 48 -15.83 -8.34 16.31
N THR A 49 -15.81 -9.55 16.85
CA THR A 49 -14.58 -10.14 17.45
C THR A 49 -13.50 -10.31 16.39
N LEU A 50 -13.86 -10.82 15.21
CA LEU A 50 -12.97 -10.97 14.07
C LEU A 50 -12.38 -9.61 13.64
N THR A 51 -13.24 -8.61 13.50
CA THR A 51 -12.84 -7.24 13.14
C THR A 51 -11.81 -6.69 14.12
N ARG A 52 -12.06 -6.79 15.43
CA ARG A 52 -11.13 -6.30 16.45
C ARG A 52 -9.77 -7.01 16.41
N ARG A 53 -9.77 -8.33 16.21
CA ARG A 53 -8.52 -9.12 16.08
C ARG A 53 -7.73 -8.72 14.84
N TRP A 54 -8.40 -8.61 13.69
CA TRP A 54 -7.75 -8.17 12.45
C TRP A 54 -7.24 -6.74 12.55
N THR A 55 -7.92 -5.87 13.28
CA THR A 55 -7.50 -4.47 13.48
C THR A 55 -6.14 -4.40 14.19
N GLN A 56 -5.94 -5.21 15.23
CA GLN A 56 -4.67 -5.28 15.96
C GLN A 56 -3.54 -5.82 15.08
N ALA A 57 -3.80 -6.89 14.31
CA ALA A 57 -2.84 -7.44 13.37
C ALA A 57 -2.47 -6.44 12.27
N PHE A 58 -3.48 -5.76 11.71
CA PHE A 58 -3.30 -4.73 10.69
C PHE A 58 -2.42 -3.60 11.18
N ALA A 59 -2.64 -3.07 12.40
CA ALA A 59 -1.83 -2.00 12.96
C ALA A 59 -0.34 -2.36 13.05
N LEU A 60 -0.02 -3.59 13.47
CA LEU A 60 1.37 -4.06 13.55
C LEU A 60 1.99 -4.18 12.14
N LEU A 61 1.27 -4.80 11.20
CA LEU A 61 1.75 -4.98 9.83
C LEU A 61 1.94 -3.64 9.11
N PHE A 62 1.02 -2.70 9.33
CA PHE A 62 1.08 -1.34 8.80
C PHE A 62 2.33 -0.61 9.30
N ALA A 63 2.66 -0.71 10.59
CA ALA A 63 3.86 -0.09 11.15
C ALA A 63 5.15 -0.63 10.51
N ILE A 64 5.22 -1.95 10.27
CA ILE A 64 6.37 -2.58 9.58
C ILE A 64 6.45 -2.11 8.12
N GLY A 65 5.30 -2.02 7.44
CA GLY A 65 5.17 -1.47 6.09
C GLY A 65 5.68 -0.02 6.01
N ALA A 66 5.25 0.83 6.94
CA ALA A 66 5.63 2.24 7.01
C ALA A 66 7.14 2.44 7.14
N VAL A 67 7.78 1.69 8.05
CA VAL A 67 9.23 1.77 8.29
C VAL A 67 10.00 1.29 7.06
N SER A 68 9.59 0.16 6.47
CA SER A 68 10.25 -0.36 5.26
C SER A 68 10.07 0.54 4.03
N GLY A 69 8.92 1.19 3.86
CA GLY A 69 8.70 2.18 2.80
C GLY A 69 9.55 3.44 2.98
N THR A 70 9.75 3.87 4.23
CA THR A 70 10.67 4.96 4.55
C THR A 70 12.09 4.62 4.12
N ILE A 71 12.57 3.41 4.41
CA ILE A 71 13.90 2.93 3.98
C ILE A 71 14.02 3.03 2.45
N LEU A 72 13.04 2.52 1.70
CA LEU A 72 13.03 2.56 0.24
C LEU A 72 13.10 3.99 -0.33
N SER A 73 12.39 4.92 0.29
CA SER A 73 12.39 6.33 -0.11
C SER A 73 13.79 6.95 -0.02
N PHE A 74 14.55 6.61 1.03
CA PHE A 74 15.95 7.02 1.15
C PHE A 74 16.88 6.24 0.20
N GLU A 75 16.65 4.93 0.03
CA GLU A 75 17.47 4.10 -0.85
C GLU A 75 17.43 4.57 -2.31
N ILE A 76 16.29 5.06 -2.82
CA ILE A 76 16.22 5.62 -4.17
C ILE A 76 17.20 6.79 -4.33
N GLY A 77 17.24 7.70 -3.35
CA GLY A 77 18.14 8.86 -3.39
C GLY A 77 19.61 8.50 -3.19
N LEU A 78 19.89 7.59 -2.26
CA LEU A 78 21.26 7.22 -1.87
C LEU A 78 21.92 6.25 -2.85
N LEU A 79 21.19 5.24 -3.31
CA LEU A 79 21.71 4.19 -4.19
C LEU A 79 21.65 4.60 -5.67
N TRP A 80 20.71 5.50 -6.04
CA TRP A 80 20.46 5.88 -7.43
C TRP A 80 20.45 7.41 -7.63
N PRO A 81 21.53 8.14 -7.30
CA PRO A 81 21.54 9.61 -7.34
C PRO A 81 21.41 10.18 -8.75
N ALA A 82 22.05 9.57 -9.75
CA ALA A 82 21.93 10.00 -11.14
C ALA A 82 20.51 9.80 -11.70
N TYR A 83 19.88 8.68 -11.32
CA TYR A 83 18.49 8.41 -11.65
C TYR A 83 17.57 9.43 -10.99
N THR A 84 17.70 9.65 -9.68
CA THR A 84 16.88 10.61 -8.92
C THR A 84 17.01 12.03 -9.47
N LYS A 85 18.22 12.45 -9.87
CA LYS A 85 18.44 13.74 -10.54
C LYS A 85 17.69 13.86 -11.87
N PHE A 86 17.60 12.77 -12.63
CA PHE A 86 16.92 12.74 -13.93
C PHE A 86 15.40 12.65 -13.78
N SER A 87 14.90 11.69 -12.99
CA SER A 87 13.48 11.35 -12.92
C SER A 87 12.71 12.16 -11.88
N GLY A 88 13.38 12.77 -10.90
CA GLY A 88 12.74 13.38 -9.74
C GLY A 88 11.68 14.45 -10.09
N SER A 89 11.93 15.26 -11.11
CA SER A 89 10.97 16.27 -11.58
C SER A 89 9.80 15.68 -12.38
N ILE A 90 9.93 14.44 -12.87
CA ILE A 90 8.94 13.74 -13.70
C ILE A 90 8.01 12.90 -12.82
N ILE A 91 8.59 12.03 -11.98
CA ILE A 91 7.85 11.07 -11.14
C ILE A 91 7.72 11.52 -9.67
N GLY A 92 8.25 12.68 -9.29
CA GLY A 92 8.14 13.19 -7.93
C GLY A 92 6.70 13.42 -7.48
N LEU A 93 5.80 13.79 -8.39
CA LEU A 93 4.38 13.97 -8.08
C LEU A 93 3.71 12.65 -7.62
N PRO A 94 3.81 11.52 -8.35
CA PRO A 94 3.28 10.25 -7.83
C PRO A 94 3.81 9.86 -6.46
N PHE A 95 5.11 10.03 -6.17
CA PHE A 95 5.67 9.80 -4.83
C PHE A 95 5.05 10.72 -3.76
N ALA A 96 4.84 12.00 -4.08
CA ALA A 96 4.20 12.93 -3.15
C ALA A 96 2.73 12.56 -2.89
N LEU A 97 2.01 12.11 -3.92
CA LEU A 97 0.62 11.68 -3.82
C LEU A 97 0.46 10.34 -3.08
N GLU A 98 1.41 9.42 -3.25
CA GLU A 98 1.53 8.22 -2.41
C GLU A 98 1.69 8.63 -0.95
N GLY A 99 2.65 9.51 -0.63
CA GLY A 99 2.86 9.99 0.74
C GLY A 99 1.63 10.67 1.35
N PHE A 100 0.87 11.43 0.55
CA PHE A 100 -0.39 12.01 0.97
C PHE A 100 -1.46 10.94 1.26
N ALA A 101 -1.61 9.95 0.38
CA ALA A 101 -2.54 8.85 0.58
C ALA A 101 -2.19 8.03 1.82
N PHE A 102 -0.91 7.69 1.99
CA PHE A 102 -0.40 7.00 3.18
C PHE A 102 -0.64 7.79 4.47
N PHE A 103 -0.50 9.12 4.44
CA PHE A 103 -0.82 9.96 5.60
C PHE A 103 -2.32 9.95 5.94
N LEU A 104 -3.19 9.98 4.92
CA LEU A 104 -4.63 9.82 5.11
C LEU A 104 -4.95 8.44 5.73
N GLU A 105 -4.29 7.39 5.25
CA GLU A 105 -4.39 6.04 5.82
C GLU A 105 -4.02 6.03 7.30
N ALA A 106 -2.89 6.65 7.68
CA ALA A 106 -2.43 6.73 9.06
C ALA A 106 -3.41 7.49 9.99
N ILE A 107 -4.02 8.58 9.50
CA ILE A 107 -5.04 9.32 10.26
C ILE A 107 -6.24 8.41 10.55
N PHE A 108 -6.78 7.78 9.51
CA PHE A 108 -7.98 6.95 9.64
C PHE A 108 -7.71 5.64 10.39
N LEU A 109 -6.51 5.08 10.28
CA LEU A 109 -6.07 3.97 11.13
C LEU A 109 -6.07 4.38 12.60
N GLY A 110 -5.55 5.56 12.94
CA GLY A 110 -5.60 6.08 14.31
C GLY A 110 -7.03 6.23 14.83
N LEU A 111 -7.93 6.80 14.01
CA LEU A 111 -9.35 6.89 14.34
C LEU A 111 -9.99 5.51 14.52
N TYR A 112 -9.66 4.54 13.67
CA TYR A 112 -10.20 3.18 13.70
C TYR A 112 -9.65 2.36 14.87
N LEU A 113 -8.40 2.57 15.29
CA LEU A 113 -7.83 1.88 16.46
C LEU A 113 -8.39 2.39 17.78
N TYR A 114 -8.54 3.71 17.89
CA TYR A 114 -8.90 4.35 19.16
C TYR A 114 -10.37 4.79 19.22
N GLY A 115 -11.12 4.60 18.14
CA GLY A 115 -12.51 5.05 18.00
C GLY A 115 -13.56 4.10 18.57
N TRP A 116 -13.21 2.86 18.94
CA TRP A 116 -14.16 1.81 19.34
C TRP A 116 -15.18 2.22 20.42
N GLU A 117 -14.75 3.02 21.39
CA GLU A 117 -15.61 3.52 22.49
C GLU A 117 -15.93 5.02 22.38
N ARG A 118 -15.39 5.69 21.36
CA ARG A 118 -15.47 7.16 21.18
C ARG A 118 -16.34 7.57 20.01
N LEU A 119 -16.50 6.71 19.01
CA LEU A 119 -17.31 6.93 17.82
C LEU A 119 -18.59 6.10 17.91
N SER A 120 -19.65 6.59 17.27
CA SER A 120 -20.84 5.74 17.06
C SER A 120 -20.45 4.54 16.18
N PRO A 121 -21.12 3.38 16.30
CA PRO A 121 -20.77 2.19 15.52
C PRO A 121 -20.75 2.44 14.00
N ARG A 122 -21.68 3.27 13.50
CA ARG A 122 -21.69 3.65 12.07
C ARG A 122 -20.53 4.57 11.70
N ALA A 123 -20.18 5.54 12.56
CA ALA A 123 -19.06 6.43 12.31
C ALA A 123 -17.73 5.67 12.33
N HIS A 124 -17.57 4.71 13.24
CA HIS A 124 -16.41 3.83 13.29
C HIS A 124 -16.25 3.03 11.99
N TRP A 125 -17.32 2.36 11.56
CA TRP A 125 -17.32 1.65 10.28
C TRP A 125 -17.02 2.55 9.09
N LEU A 126 -17.55 3.78 9.07
CA LEU A 126 -17.24 4.74 8.00
C LEU A 126 -15.76 5.15 7.96
N CYS A 127 -15.02 5.08 9.08
CA CYS A 127 -13.57 5.31 9.07
C CYS A 127 -12.80 4.25 8.27
N SER A 128 -13.35 3.04 8.10
CA SER A 128 -12.72 1.98 7.31
C SER A 128 -12.69 2.27 5.79
N PHE A 129 -13.58 3.12 5.28
CA PHE A 129 -13.62 3.46 3.85
C PHE A 129 -12.45 4.33 3.41
N PRO A 130 -12.17 5.49 4.05
CA PRO A 130 -10.98 6.26 3.72
C PRO A 130 -9.69 5.47 3.96
N LEU A 131 -9.64 4.64 5.01
CA LEU A 131 -8.53 3.73 5.27
C LEU A 131 -8.28 2.77 4.08
N TRP A 132 -9.32 2.12 3.56
CA TRP A 132 -9.21 1.24 2.40
C TRP A 132 -8.88 1.99 1.10
N ILE A 133 -9.61 3.07 0.81
CA ILE A 133 -9.46 3.83 -0.44
C ILE A 133 -8.07 4.47 -0.52
N SER A 134 -7.56 5.00 0.60
CA SER A 134 -6.24 5.61 0.65
C SER A 134 -5.12 4.60 0.43
N GLY A 135 -5.18 3.40 1.02
CA GLY A 135 -4.20 2.34 0.73
C GLY A 135 -4.20 1.91 -0.74
N ALA A 136 -5.39 1.77 -1.34
CA ALA A 136 -5.51 1.49 -2.78
C ALA A 136 -4.97 2.64 -3.65
N ALA A 137 -5.22 3.90 -3.27
CA ALA A 137 -4.70 5.07 -3.96
C ALA A 137 -3.18 5.17 -3.83
N SER A 138 -2.62 4.88 -2.65
CA SER A 138 -1.18 4.82 -2.39
C SER A 138 -0.50 3.85 -3.36
N ALA A 139 -1.03 2.63 -3.46
CA ALA A 139 -0.56 1.62 -4.39
C ALA A 139 -0.66 2.09 -5.86
N TRP A 140 -1.76 2.73 -6.23
CA TRP A 140 -1.95 3.26 -7.58
C TRP A 140 -0.89 4.30 -7.93
N PHE A 141 -0.61 5.26 -7.04
CA PHE A 141 0.37 6.32 -7.29
C PHE A 141 1.80 5.78 -7.37
N ILE A 142 2.21 4.90 -6.45
CA ILE A 142 3.58 4.36 -6.49
C ILE A 142 3.81 3.43 -7.68
N VAL A 143 2.80 2.63 -8.05
CA VAL A 143 2.87 1.80 -9.25
C VAL A 143 2.82 2.65 -10.52
N SER A 144 2.18 3.82 -10.50
CA SER A 144 2.28 4.75 -11.65
C SER A 144 3.72 5.21 -11.87
N ALA A 145 4.49 5.45 -10.81
CA ALA A 145 5.93 5.76 -10.92
C ALA A 145 6.72 4.57 -11.50
N ASN A 146 6.44 3.34 -11.04
CA ASN A 146 7.03 2.12 -11.59
C ASN A 146 6.69 1.94 -13.09
N SER A 147 5.43 2.13 -13.45
CA SER A 147 4.96 2.00 -14.84
C SER A 147 5.62 3.02 -15.77
N TRP A 148 5.91 4.21 -15.26
CA TRP A 148 6.67 5.22 -16.01
C TRP A 148 8.11 4.77 -16.26
N MET A 149 8.73 4.05 -15.31
CA MET A 149 10.07 3.47 -15.53
C MET A 149 10.07 2.45 -16.68
N ASN A 150 8.95 1.75 -16.89
CA ASN A 150 8.78 0.82 -18.01
C ASN A 150 8.40 1.52 -19.33
N THR A 151 7.64 2.62 -19.26
CA THR A 151 7.18 3.36 -20.46
C THR A 151 7.30 4.88 -20.24
N PRO A 152 8.52 5.43 -20.36
CA PRO A 152 8.78 6.83 -20.05
C PRO A 152 8.11 7.76 -21.07
N VAL A 153 7.21 8.61 -20.60
CA VAL A 153 6.51 9.64 -21.39
C VAL A 153 6.33 10.92 -20.57
N GLY A 154 5.86 12.00 -21.20
CA GLY A 154 5.55 13.26 -20.50
C GLY A 154 6.79 14.10 -20.18
N PHE A 155 7.86 14.01 -20.96
CA PHE A 155 9.02 14.89 -20.87
C PHE A 155 9.75 14.99 -22.22
N GLN A 156 10.63 15.97 -22.35
CA GLN A 156 11.54 16.16 -23.48
C GLN A 156 12.98 16.25 -22.99
N ILE A 157 13.94 15.86 -23.83
CA ILE A 157 15.37 16.04 -23.55
C ILE A 157 15.90 17.10 -24.50
N THR A 158 16.29 18.24 -23.94
CA THR A 158 16.85 19.38 -24.67
C THR A 158 18.24 19.68 -24.11
N HIS A 159 19.29 19.60 -24.92
CA HIS A 159 20.69 19.76 -24.48
C HIS A 159 21.08 18.88 -23.28
N GLY A 160 20.59 17.62 -23.24
CA GLY A 160 20.87 16.70 -22.14
C GLY A 160 20.15 17.02 -20.83
N GLN A 161 19.24 18.01 -20.82
CA GLN A 161 18.41 18.37 -19.67
C GLN A 161 16.97 17.95 -19.90
N VAL A 162 16.31 17.51 -18.82
CA VAL A 162 14.88 17.20 -18.81
C VAL A 162 14.10 18.51 -18.84
N THR A 163 13.23 18.65 -19.83
CA THR A 163 12.39 19.84 -20.09
C THR A 163 10.98 19.40 -20.50
N GLY A 164 10.04 20.34 -20.59
CA GLY A 164 8.69 20.05 -21.12
C GLY A 164 7.92 18.98 -20.33
N ILE A 165 8.06 18.98 -19.00
CA ILE A 165 7.47 17.95 -18.14
C ILE A 165 5.95 18.10 -18.10
N ASN A 166 5.26 17.01 -18.39
CA ASN A 166 3.82 16.83 -18.23
C ASN A 166 3.56 15.72 -17.20
N PRO A 167 3.32 16.07 -15.93
CA PRO A 167 3.14 15.09 -14.86
C PRO A 167 1.94 14.17 -15.09
N LEU A 168 0.86 14.68 -15.69
CA LEU A 168 -0.33 13.88 -15.97
C LEU A 168 -0.06 12.81 -17.02
N GLN A 169 0.70 13.12 -18.07
CA GLN A 169 1.14 12.11 -19.03
C GLN A 169 2.09 11.09 -18.39
N ALA A 170 2.98 11.54 -17.50
CA ALA A 170 3.87 10.63 -16.79
C ALA A 170 3.11 9.66 -15.87
N ILE A 171 2.13 10.16 -15.12
CA ILE A 171 1.25 9.36 -14.24
C ILE A 171 0.33 8.44 -15.05
N LEU A 172 -0.27 8.93 -16.13
CA LEU A 172 -1.21 8.18 -16.98
C LEU A 172 -0.53 7.60 -18.21
N ASN A 173 0.68 7.07 -18.04
CA ASN A 173 1.42 6.45 -19.13
C ASN A 173 0.70 5.17 -19.61
N PRO A 174 1.00 4.67 -20.82
CA PRO A 174 0.32 3.51 -21.39
C PRO A 174 0.35 2.24 -20.52
N SER A 175 1.34 2.10 -19.63
CA SER A 175 1.51 0.92 -18.78
C SER A 175 0.76 1.01 -17.44
N THR A 176 0.43 2.22 -16.98
CA THR A 176 -0.27 2.47 -15.71
C THR A 176 -1.56 1.68 -15.54
N PRO A 177 -2.54 1.68 -16.47
CA PRO A 177 -3.80 0.97 -16.24
C PRO A 177 -3.60 -0.54 -16.06
N TYR A 178 -2.60 -1.13 -16.72
CA TYR A 178 -2.32 -2.57 -16.62
C TYR A 178 -1.59 -2.91 -15.31
N GLU A 179 -0.50 -2.18 -15.00
CA GLU A 179 0.30 -2.46 -13.81
C GLU A 179 -0.46 -2.17 -12.51
N THR A 180 -1.16 -1.03 -12.44
CA THR A 180 -1.93 -0.66 -11.23
C THR A 180 -3.09 -1.63 -10.98
N THR A 181 -3.83 -2.00 -12.02
CA THR A 181 -4.92 -2.99 -11.92
C THR A 181 -4.37 -4.35 -11.47
N HIS A 182 -3.29 -4.82 -12.09
CA HIS A 182 -2.68 -6.08 -11.71
C HIS A 182 -2.20 -6.06 -10.26
N MET A 183 -1.50 -5.01 -9.84
CA MET A 183 -0.97 -4.90 -8.47
C MET A 183 -2.08 -4.88 -7.42
N LEU A 184 -3.15 -4.10 -7.64
CA LEU A 184 -4.27 -4.03 -6.71
C LEU A 184 -4.99 -5.39 -6.59
N LEU A 185 -5.28 -6.05 -7.72
CA LEU A 185 -5.91 -7.36 -7.71
C LEU A 185 -5.01 -8.41 -7.05
N ALA A 186 -3.71 -8.40 -7.35
CA ALA A 186 -2.74 -9.31 -6.74
C ALA A 186 -2.65 -9.11 -5.23
N ALA A 187 -2.64 -7.87 -4.74
CA ALA A 187 -2.63 -7.56 -3.32
C ALA A 187 -3.89 -8.08 -2.61
N TYR A 188 -5.08 -7.89 -3.20
CA TYR A 188 -6.33 -8.41 -2.66
C TYR A 188 -6.37 -9.94 -2.64
N VAL A 189 -5.95 -10.60 -3.72
CA VAL A 189 -5.87 -12.06 -3.81
C VAL A 189 -4.88 -12.60 -2.79
N ALA A 190 -3.66 -12.06 -2.74
CA ALA A 190 -2.62 -12.49 -1.80
C ALA A 190 -3.07 -12.33 -0.35
N THR A 191 -3.70 -11.20 -0.02
CA THR A 191 -4.24 -10.95 1.32
C THR A 191 -5.37 -11.92 1.66
N GLY A 192 -6.34 -12.10 0.75
CA GLY A 192 -7.46 -13.01 0.94
C GLY A 192 -7.02 -14.46 1.18
N PHE A 193 -6.11 -14.97 0.34
CA PHE A 193 -5.54 -16.31 0.52
C PHE A 193 -4.67 -16.41 1.78
N GLY A 194 -3.88 -15.38 2.10
CA GLY A 194 -3.05 -15.36 3.30
C GLY A 194 -3.88 -15.44 4.58
N VAL A 195 -4.94 -14.63 4.68
CA VAL A 195 -5.89 -14.66 5.79
C VAL A 195 -6.61 -16.01 5.84
N ALA A 196 -7.13 -16.51 4.71
CA ALA A 196 -7.81 -17.80 4.65
C ALA A 196 -6.90 -18.96 5.09
N ALA A 197 -5.62 -18.95 4.70
CA ALA A 197 -4.65 -19.97 5.09
C ALA A 197 -4.43 -20.02 6.61
N ILE A 198 -4.39 -18.86 7.28
CA ILE A 198 -4.27 -18.78 8.75
C ILE A 198 -5.44 -19.50 9.43
N TYR A 199 -6.67 -19.26 8.97
CA TYR A 199 -7.86 -19.91 9.54
C TYR A 199 -7.95 -21.39 9.16
N ALA A 200 -7.60 -21.76 7.93
CA ALA A 200 -7.56 -23.16 7.49
C ALA A 200 -6.59 -23.99 8.37
N ILE A 201 -5.40 -23.47 8.66
CA ILE A 201 -4.43 -24.13 9.54
C ILE A 201 -4.99 -24.30 10.96
N GLN A 202 -5.70 -23.31 11.49
CA GLN A 202 -6.30 -23.40 12.82
C GLN A 202 -7.40 -24.47 12.88
N ILE A 203 -8.26 -24.53 11.86
CA ILE A 203 -9.30 -25.56 11.74
C ILE A 203 -8.69 -26.96 11.65
N LEU A 204 -7.63 -27.12 10.84
CA LEU A 204 -6.90 -28.40 10.72
C LEU A 204 -6.25 -28.83 12.04
N ARG A 205 -5.88 -27.88 12.91
CA ARG A 205 -5.35 -28.12 14.26
C ARG A 205 -6.44 -28.30 15.33
N GLY A 206 -7.70 -28.41 14.93
CA GLY A 206 -8.83 -28.66 15.83
C GLY A 206 -9.37 -27.43 16.55
N LYS A 207 -8.88 -26.22 16.24
CA LYS A 207 -9.45 -24.97 16.76
C LYS A 207 -10.65 -24.59 15.91
N ARG A 208 -11.86 -24.77 16.46
CA ARG A 208 -13.14 -24.49 15.79
C ARG A 208 -13.82 -23.21 16.29
N GLU A 209 -13.27 -22.57 17.31
CA GLU A 209 -13.78 -21.30 17.82
C GLU A 209 -13.14 -20.11 17.07
N PRO A 210 -13.90 -19.02 16.84
CA PRO A 210 -13.47 -17.86 16.07
C PRO A 210 -12.31 -17.09 16.71
#